data_AF-A0A8K0NX10-F1
#
_entry.id   AF-A0A8K0NX10-F1
#
_cell.length_a   1.000
_cell.length_b   1.000
_cell.length_c   1.000
_cell.angle_alpha   90.00
_cell.angle_beta   90.00
_cell.angle_gamma   90.00
#
_symmetry.space_group_name_H-M   'P 1'
#
loop_
_entity.id
_entity.type
_entity.pdbx_description
1 polymer ?
#
loop_
_entity_poly.entity_id
_entity_poly.type
_entity_poly.pdbx_seq_one_letter_code
_entity_poly.pdbx_strand_id
1 'polypeptide(L)'
;MWIWRKITKTSWTQRKSNEQVLNEVRERRALIETIEKRKSKHNGHQIRHNEILNSIFEGKILGKRTRGRPGLPILQDVKSRMDCSSFQEMEELAKDRKNWLKRQGTSLD
;
A
#
# COMPACT_ATOMS: atom_id res chain seq x y z
N MET A 1 -18.83 5.17 -1.29
CA MET A 1 -19.80 5.80 -2.21
C MET A 1 -21.25 5.62 -1.75
N TRP A 2 -21.68 4.39 -1.42
CA TRP A 2 -23.04 4.13 -0.91
C TRP A 2 -23.41 4.99 0.31
N ILE A 3 -22.55 5.01 1.34
CA ILE A 3 -22.74 5.87 2.53
C ILE A 3 -22.91 7.34 2.14
N TRP A 4 -22.03 7.86 1.27
CA TRP A 4 -22.09 9.27 0.84
C TRP A 4 -23.37 9.61 0.08
N ARG A 5 -23.81 8.75 -0.84
CA ARG A 5 -25.09 8.95 -1.55
C ARG A 5 -26.30 8.90 -0.61
N LYS A 6 -26.23 8.11 0.46
CA LYS A 6 -27.27 8.04 1.48
C LYS A 6 -27.30 9.32 2.33
N ILE A 7 -26.14 9.83 2.74
CA ILE A 7 -26.01 11.08 3.51
C ILE A 7 -26.48 12.29 2.69
N THR A 8 -26.06 12.40 1.43
CA THR A 8 -26.47 13.48 0.53
C THR A 8 -27.88 13.31 -0.05
N LYS A 9 -28.61 12.25 0.35
CA LYS A 9 -29.94 11.89 -0.16
C LYS A 9 -30.02 11.94 -1.69
N THR A 10 -28.97 11.48 -2.37
CA THR A 10 -28.88 11.55 -3.83
C THR A 10 -29.90 10.60 -4.44
N SER A 11 -30.91 11.15 -5.13
CA SER A 11 -31.85 10.35 -5.91
C SER A 11 -31.17 9.77 -7.14
N TRP A 12 -31.55 8.55 -7.54
CA TRP A 12 -31.05 7.91 -8.76
C TRP A 12 -31.39 8.75 -10.01
N THR A 13 -32.49 9.52 -9.98
CA THR A 13 -32.94 10.40 -11.08
C THR A 13 -31.99 11.57 -11.30
N GLN A 14 -31.27 12.02 -10.25
CA GLN A 14 -30.33 13.14 -10.35
C GLN A 14 -29.07 12.79 -11.14
N ARG A 15 -28.78 11.50 -11.35
CA ARG A 15 -27.58 10.99 -12.08
C ARG A 15 -26.25 11.67 -11.69
N LYS A 16 -26.12 12.12 -10.43
CA LYS A 16 -24.89 12.76 -9.93
C LYS A 16 -23.70 11.81 -10.08
N SER A 17 -22.59 12.31 -10.61
CA SER A 17 -21.34 11.56 -10.71
C SER A 17 -20.76 11.27 -9.32
N ASN A 18 -19.90 10.26 -9.21
CA ASN A 18 -19.23 9.94 -7.94
C ASN A 18 -18.33 11.09 -7.46
N GLU A 19 -17.76 11.86 -8.37
CA GLU A 19 -16.92 13.03 -8.05
C GLU A 19 -17.76 14.19 -7.51
N GLN A 20 -18.93 14.45 -8.11
CA GLN A 20 -19.86 15.45 -7.59
C GLN A 20 -20.31 15.12 -6.16
N VAL A 21 -20.66 13.86 -5.91
CA VAL A 21 -21.05 13.41 -4.56
C VAL A 21 -19.90 13.58 -3.57
N LEU A 22 -18.67 13.25 -3.95
CA LEU A 22 -17.49 13.42 -3.09
C LEU A 22 -17.18 14.90 -2.82
N ASN A 23 -17.26 15.77 -3.84
CA ASN A 23 -17.04 17.21 -3.68
C ASN A 23 -18.08 17.85 -2.75
N GLU A 24 -19.35 17.41 -2.81
CA GLU A 24 -20.43 17.89 -1.95
C GLU A 24 -20.17 17.60 -0.47
N VAL A 25 -19.67 16.40 -0.16
CA VAL A 25 -19.25 16.05 1.22
C VAL A 25 -17.81 16.46 1.54
N ARG A 26 -17.14 17.17 0.62
CA ARG A 26 -15.73 17.60 0.72
C ARG A 26 -14.76 16.45 1.00
N GLU A 27 -15.08 15.25 0.51
CA GLU A 27 -14.23 14.08 0.64
C GLU A 27 -13.38 13.84 -0.59
N ARG A 28 -12.19 13.29 -0.38
CA ARG A 28 -11.29 12.89 -1.46
C ARG A 28 -11.34 11.39 -1.69
N ARG A 29 -10.94 10.98 -2.89
CA ARG A 29 -10.91 9.57 -3.29
C ARG A 29 -9.71 8.86 -2.65
N ALA A 30 -9.83 8.47 -1.39
CA ALA A 30 -8.74 7.89 -0.60
C ALA A 30 -8.55 6.36 -0.79
N LEU A 31 -9.25 5.71 -1.74
CA LEU A 31 -9.20 4.24 -1.85
C LEU A 31 -7.79 3.73 -2.19
N ILE A 32 -7.15 4.32 -3.20
CA ILE A 32 -5.80 3.93 -3.63
C ILE A 32 -4.83 4.19 -2.48
N GLU A 33 -4.88 5.37 -1.87
CA GLU A 33 -4.06 5.73 -0.71
C GLU A 33 -4.24 4.76 0.47
N THR A 34 -5.48 4.36 0.75
CA THR A 34 -5.80 3.40 1.82
C THR A 34 -5.23 2.01 1.52
N ILE A 35 -5.40 1.52 0.29
CA ILE A 35 -4.85 0.23 -0.14
C ILE A 35 -3.34 0.26 -0.01
N GLU A 36 -2.70 1.33 -0.48
CA GLU A 36 -1.25 1.47 -0.44
C GLU A 36 -0.69 1.58 0.99
N LYS A 37 -1.39 2.30 1.88
CA LYS A 37 -1.06 2.36 3.31
C LYS A 37 -1.15 0.98 3.98
N ARG A 38 -2.19 0.20 3.65
CA ARG A 38 -2.36 -1.17 4.16
C ARG A 38 -1.28 -2.12 3.62
N LYS A 39 -0.99 -2.06 2.33
CA LYS A 39 0.11 -2.83 1.69
C LYS A 39 1.43 -2.54 2.39
N SER A 40 1.77 -1.27 2.59
CA SER A 40 3.04 -0.87 3.21
C SER A 40 3.16 -1.31 4.66
N LYS A 41 2.05 -1.25 5.43
CA LYS A 41 2.01 -1.80 6.80
C LYS A 41 2.23 -3.32 6.81
N HIS A 42 1.63 -4.03 5.86
CA HIS A 42 1.80 -5.47 5.72
C HIS A 42 3.25 -5.83 5.34
N ASN A 43 3.82 -5.15 4.34
CA ASN A 43 5.18 -5.40 3.87
C ASN A 43 6.20 -5.17 5.00
N GLY A 44 6.09 -4.06 5.74
CA GLY A 44 6.97 -3.80 6.89
C GLY A 44 6.78 -4.80 8.03
N HIS A 45 5.63 -5.45 8.15
CA HIS A 45 5.44 -6.56 9.08
C HIS A 45 6.12 -7.85 8.58
N GLN A 46 5.95 -8.20 7.31
CA GLN A 46 6.61 -9.37 6.72
C GLN A 46 8.13 -9.27 6.82
N ILE A 47 8.69 -8.11 6.46
CA ILE A 47 10.15 -7.89 6.50
C ILE A 47 10.72 -8.06 7.92
N ARG A 48 9.97 -7.68 8.96
CA ARG A 48 10.43 -7.78 10.36
C ARG A 48 10.28 -9.16 10.98
N HIS A 49 9.31 -9.95 10.53
CA HIS A 49 8.86 -11.13 11.29
C HIS A 49 8.80 -12.42 10.46
N ASN A 50 9.03 -12.37 9.15
CA ASN A 50 8.92 -13.52 8.26
C ASN A 50 10.24 -13.84 7.56
N GLU A 51 11.06 -14.64 8.23
CA GLU A 51 12.39 -15.05 7.76
C GLU A 51 12.34 -15.87 6.46
N ILE A 52 11.26 -16.62 6.22
CA ILE A 52 11.05 -17.40 5.00
C ILE A 52 10.86 -16.45 3.81
N LEU A 53 9.98 -15.47 3.94
CA LEU A 53 9.77 -14.48 2.88
C LEU A 53 11.01 -13.62 2.65
N ASN A 54 11.75 -13.26 3.71
CA ASN A 54 13.02 -12.55 3.57
C ASN A 54 14.03 -13.37 2.77
N SER A 55 14.16 -14.66 3.06
CA SER A 55 15.04 -15.57 2.31
C SER A 55 14.63 -15.69 0.83
N ILE A 56 13.33 -15.66 0.53
CA ILE A 56 12.80 -15.62 -0.84
C ILE A 56 13.17 -14.29 -1.52
N PHE A 57 13.02 -13.17 -0.81
CA PHE A 57 13.33 -11.83 -1.33
C PHE A 57 14.83 -11.64 -1.59
N GLU A 58 15.68 -12.21 -0.74
CA GLU A 58 17.14 -12.23 -0.92
C GLU A 58 17.58 -13.24 -1.99
N GLY A 59 16.69 -14.08 -2.51
CA GLY A 59 17.02 -15.12 -3.48
C GLY A 59 17.87 -16.25 -2.90
N LYS A 60 17.88 -16.42 -1.57
CA LYS A 60 18.59 -17.51 -0.87
C LYS A 60 17.95 -18.88 -1.13
N ILE A 61 16.70 -18.91 -1.59
CA ILE A 61 16.01 -20.15 -1.98
C ILE A 61 16.34 -20.49 -3.43
N LEU A 62 16.99 -21.64 -3.62
CA LEU A 62 17.27 -22.23 -4.92
C LEU A 62 15.99 -22.81 -5.52
N GLY A 63 15.56 -22.30 -6.68
CA GLY A 63 14.38 -22.79 -7.38
C GLY A 63 14.17 -22.14 -8.75
N LYS A 64 13.64 -22.90 -9.70
CA LYS A 64 13.30 -22.38 -11.03
C LYS A 64 12.02 -21.53 -10.92
N ARG A 65 12.09 -20.25 -11.30
CA ARG A 65 10.90 -19.39 -11.39
C ARG A 65 9.90 -19.96 -12.41
N THR A 66 8.63 -20.01 -12.04
CA THR A 66 7.55 -20.39 -12.94
C THR A 66 7.39 -19.35 -14.05
N ARG A 67 7.12 -19.80 -15.28
CA ARG A 67 6.87 -18.94 -16.44
C ARG A 67 5.50 -18.28 -16.29
N GLY A 68 5.41 -16.94 -16.43
CA GLY A 68 4.15 -16.19 -16.28
C GLY A 68 4.39 -14.68 -16.22
N ARG A 69 3.31 -13.87 -16.08
CA ARG A 69 3.44 -12.42 -15.90
C ARG A 69 4.28 -12.16 -14.66
N PRO A 70 5.45 -11.51 -14.76
CA PRO A 70 6.08 -10.96 -13.59
C PRO A 70 5.13 -9.88 -13.09
N GLY A 71 4.39 -10.16 -12.02
CA GLY A 71 3.88 -9.06 -11.21
C GLY A 71 5.06 -8.15 -10.88
N LEU A 72 4.84 -6.84 -10.76
CA LEU A 72 5.84 -5.99 -10.12
C LEU A 72 6.29 -6.76 -8.88
N PRO A 73 7.58 -7.17 -8.79
CA PRO A 73 8.05 -7.90 -7.64
C PRO A 73 7.61 -7.08 -6.44
N ILE A 74 6.95 -7.70 -5.45
CA ILE A 74 6.55 -6.99 -4.22
C ILE A 74 7.75 -6.18 -3.70
N LEU A 75 8.96 -6.73 -3.84
CA LEU A 75 10.24 -6.06 -3.68
C LEU A 75 10.41 -4.74 -4.47
N GLN A 76 10.17 -4.72 -5.78
CA GLN A 76 10.32 -3.53 -6.63
C GLN A 76 9.28 -2.47 -6.30
N ASP A 77 8.04 -2.88 -6.01
CA ASP A 77 6.95 -2.00 -5.55
C ASP A 77 7.30 -1.36 -4.20
N VAL A 78 7.85 -2.13 -3.27
CA VAL A 78 8.27 -1.61 -1.97
C VAL A 78 9.53 -0.76 -2.08
N LYS A 79 10.53 -1.16 -2.88
CA LYS A 79 11.75 -0.37 -3.09
C LYS A 79 11.47 1.02 -3.66
N SER A 80 10.63 1.10 -4.71
CA SER A 80 10.27 2.37 -5.32
C SER A 80 9.50 3.27 -4.35
N ARG A 81 8.69 2.68 -3.46
CA ARG A 81 7.87 3.42 -2.51
C ARG A 81 8.61 3.85 -1.25
N MET A 82 9.53 3.02 -0.75
CA MET A 82 10.32 3.31 0.45
C MET A 82 11.55 4.17 0.16
N ASP A 83 11.85 4.41 -1.13
CA ASP A 83 13.09 5.03 -1.59
C ASP A 83 14.30 4.29 -1.04
N CYS A 84 14.34 2.98 -1.32
CA CYS A 84 15.43 2.09 -0.92
C CYS A 84 16.10 1.49 -2.15
N SER A 85 17.42 1.56 -2.17
CA SER A 85 18.27 1.00 -3.23
C SER A 85 18.38 -0.53 -3.13
N SER A 86 18.42 -1.06 -1.91
CA SER A 86 18.66 -2.48 -1.61
C SER A 86 17.57 -3.09 -0.70
N PHE A 87 17.55 -4.42 -0.60
CA PHE A 87 16.68 -5.10 0.37
C PHE A 87 17.21 -4.97 1.80
N GLN A 88 18.54 -4.99 1.99
CA GLN A 88 19.16 -4.74 3.29
C GLN A 88 18.76 -3.38 3.88
N GLU A 89 18.82 -2.32 3.05
CA GLU A 89 18.39 -0.98 3.45
C GLU A 89 16.91 -0.96 3.87
N MET A 90 16.07 -1.72 3.17
CA MET A 90 14.65 -1.86 3.49
C MET A 90 14.43 -2.62 4.81
N GLU A 91 15.25 -3.63 5.10
CA GLU A 91 15.21 -4.39 6.35
C GLU A 91 15.64 -3.52 7.55
N GLU A 92 16.72 -2.76 7.40
CA GLU A 92 17.17 -1.78 8.40
C GLU A 92 16.11 -0.70 8.66
N LEU A 93 15.51 -0.18 7.59
CA LEU A 93 14.43 0.78 7.70
C LEU A 93 13.18 0.17 8.37
N ALA A 94 12.87 -1.10 8.08
CA ALA A 94 11.73 -1.78 8.67
C ALA A 94 11.92 -2.04 10.17
N LYS A 95 13.16 -2.23 10.65
CA LYS A 95 13.49 -2.34 12.08
C LYS A 95 13.09 -1.08 12.85
N ASP A 96 13.30 0.10 12.26
CA ASP A 96 12.76 1.35 12.79
C ASP A 96 11.31 1.57 12.35
N ARG A 97 10.38 1.05 13.15
CA ARG A 97 8.94 1.21 12.93
C ARG A 97 8.50 2.67 12.81
N LYS A 98 9.12 3.61 13.53
CA LYS A 98 8.72 5.03 13.49
C LYS A 98 9.10 5.63 12.13
N ASN A 99 10.32 5.38 11.67
CA ASN A 99 10.79 5.85 10.37
C ASN A 99 10.03 5.19 9.21
N TRP A 100 9.74 3.89 9.32
CA TRP A 100 8.89 3.16 8.36
C TRP A 100 7.52 3.83 8.17
N LEU A 101 6.85 4.21 9.27
CA LEU A 101 5.56 4.90 9.21
C LEU A 101 5.68 6.33 8.68
N LYS A 102 6.73 7.06 9.06
CA LYS A 102 6.95 8.44 8.62
C LYS A 102 7.07 8.54 7.09
N ARG A 103 7.82 7.64 6.46
CA ARG A 103 8.00 7.61 4.99
C ARG A 103 6.71 7.29 4.22
N GLN A 104 5.70 6.73 4.87
CA GLN A 104 4.42 6.40 4.25
C GLN A 104 3.40 7.55 4.28
N GLY A 105 3.78 8.74 4.79
CA GLY A 105 2.82 9.83 5.00
C GLY A 105 1.81 9.52 6.11
N THR A 106 2.03 8.44 6.88
CA THR A 106 1.32 8.20 8.13
C THR A 106 1.93 9.08 9.20
N SER A 107 1.32 10.27 9.42
CA SER A 107 1.58 11.02 10.64
C SER A 107 1.27 10.14 11.86
N LEU A 108 2.07 10.28 12.91
CA LEU A 108 1.86 9.67 14.23
C LEU A 108 0.94 10.55 15.10
N ASP A 109 0.00 11.25 14.47
CA ASP A 109 -1.00 12.08 15.14
C ASP A 109 -2.32 11.32 15.27
#